data_AF-A0A0R3S3U6-F1
#
_entry.id   AF-A0A0R3S3U6-F1
#
_cell.length_a   1.000
_cell.length_b   1.000
_cell.length_c   1.000
_cell.angle_alpha   90.00
_cell.angle_beta   90.00
_cell.angle_gamma   90.00
#
_symmetry.space_group_name_H-M   'P 1'
#
loop_
_entity.id
_entity.type
_entity.pdbx_description
1 polymer ?
#
loop_
_entity_poly.entity_id
_entity_poly.type
_entity_poly.pdbx_seq_one_letter_code
_entity_poly.pdbx_strand_id
1 'polypeptide(L)'
;MRIKKKYESGAATNYITRGRALKKLQLSLKDFRRLCILKGIYPHEPLHKKKVNKGSTENRVYYYVKDINFLASEPIIKKFREYKAPKAKRDEERVKKLYERRPEYQLDHIVKERYPTFESALRDLDDALCLLFAFSVLPHTKIITSSLVASSRKLTAEFNHYIIESKSLNKVFVSIKGIYYEAEVMGERVTWIVGHDRGVGHVSEVDFSVMATFAEFYVTMLEFVNFRLYQSIGLFYPPKLAFKSDKSEDEDQADEGKVYSLACPLSKFDSYEEQIEANIDDAVDNELSEKLCDVEKRKQLFADYRFWLNREVPKDVLAIIIRSCGGLVSWENCPAAQYHENDAQITHQIVDRPLLDNHRNLNRCYIQPQWVFDSFNRRSCLPVNKYLPGAILPPHLSPFSSDYSTYEEQLQQLKLLGKASSSVTNQMETEGESKVQEKKKIQKEVPTMNVNKGRMHKENLQKKLNEEGHELKLREMLIPKKRRRVYSKIKRGIKRRIHEEKKLNEKKLKLLQTTN
;
A
#
# COMPACT_ATOMS: atom_id res chain seq x y z
N MET A 1 9.37 51.41 -31.56
CA MET A 1 9.43 49.94 -31.74
C MET A 1 8.56 49.55 -32.92
N ARG A 2 9.05 48.71 -33.85
CA ARG A 2 8.25 48.18 -34.97
C ARG A 2 7.02 47.43 -34.44
N ILE A 3 5.88 47.54 -35.12
CA ILE A 3 4.64 46.82 -34.77
C ILE A 3 4.93 45.32 -34.81
N LYS A 4 4.69 44.63 -33.68
CA LYS A 4 4.86 43.17 -33.59
C LYS A 4 3.82 42.47 -34.46
N LYS A 5 4.23 41.51 -35.29
CA LYS A 5 3.27 40.78 -36.13
C LYS A 5 2.38 39.90 -35.25
N LYS A 6 1.15 39.68 -35.72
CA LYS A 6 0.17 38.84 -35.01
C LYS A 6 0.72 37.41 -34.85
N TYR A 7 0.48 36.82 -33.68
CA TYR A 7 0.87 35.45 -33.32
C TYR A 7 2.38 35.19 -33.15
N GLU A 8 3.21 36.22 -33.11
CA GLU A 8 4.66 36.10 -32.81
C GLU A 8 4.99 36.27 -31.32
N SER A 9 4.00 36.46 -30.45
CA SER A 9 4.21 36.58 -29.00
C SER A 9 3.04 36.06 -28.17
N GLY A 10 3.35 35.63 -26.95
CA GLY A 10 2.39 35.18 -25.94
C GLY A 10 1.98 33.72 -26.11
N ALA A 11 0.72 33.39 -25.80
CA ALA A 11 0.23 32.01 -25.86
C ALA A 11 0.46 31.32 -27.22
N ALA A 12 0.48 32.07 -28.33
CA ALA A 12 0.71 31.52 -29.66
C ALA A 12 2.14 30.94 -29.87
N THR A 13 3.13 31.41 -29.11
CA THR A 13 4.51 30.90 -29.18
C THR A 13 4.80 29.82 -28.14
N ASN A 14 3.99 29.72 -27.09
CA ASN A 14 4.22 28.77 -25.99
C ASN A 14 3.80 27.35 -26.36
N TYR A 15 2.84 27.19 -27.27
CA TYR A 15 2.29 25.90 -27.66
C TYR A 15 2.64 25.53 -29.10
N ILE A 16 2.83 24.24 -29.34
CA ILE A 16 3.03 23.65 -30.65
C ILE A 16 2.04 22.51 -30.87
N THR A 17 1.48 22.42 -32.08
CA THR A 17 0.57 21.33 -32.42
C THR A 17 1.35 20.02 -32.60
N ARG A 18 0.72 18.87 -32.31
CA ARG A 18 1.32 17.54 -32.51
C ARG A 18 1.95 17.38 -33.90
N GLY A 19 1.25 17.79 -34.96
CA GLY A 19 1.76 17.70 -36.33
C GLY A 19 3.03 18.52 -36.58
N ARG A 20 3.16 19.70 -35.95
CA ARG A 20 4.38 20.52 -36.05
C ARG A 20 5.51 19.94 -35.18
N ALA A 21 5.20 19.39 -34.01
CA ALA A 21 6.18 18.72 -33.16
C ALA A 21 6.82 17.52 -33.87
N LEU A 22 6.01 16.68 -34.53
CA LEU A 22 6.50 15.56 -35.34
C LEU A 22 7.46 15.99 -36.44
N LYS A 23 7.10 17.03 -37.20
CA LYS A 23 7.96 17.60 -38.25
C LYS A 23 9.26 18.16 -37.70
N LYS A 24 9.22 18.80 -36.52
CA LYS A 24 10.40 19.37 -35.86
C LYS A 24 11.38 18.29 -35.38
N LEU A 25 10.88 17.22 -34.77
CA LEU A 25 11.71 16.12 -34.24
C LEU A 25 12.12 15.11 -35.32
N GLN A 26 11.47 15.14 -36.48
CA GLN A 26 11.65 14.18 -37.58
C GLN A 26 11.40 12.73 -37.14
N LEU A 27 10.36 12.51 -36.34
CA LEU A 27 9.97 11.21 -35.80
C LEU A 27 8.64 10.73 -36.38
N SER A 28 8.43 9.41 -36.37
CA SER A 28 7.11 8.85 -36.67
C SER A 28 6.15 9.10 -35.52
N LEU A 29 4.84 8.97 -35.75
CA LEU A 29 3.84 9.11 -34.70
C LEU A 29 4.04 8.09 -33.56
N LYS A 30 4.44 6.86 -33.89
CA LYS A 30 4.69 5.79 -32.91
C LYS A 30 5.90 6.13 -32.02
N ASP A 31 7.01 6.52 -32.64
CA ASP A 31 8.25 6.85 -31.91
C ASP A 31 8.08 8.11 -31.07
N PHE A 32 7.33 9.10 -31.58
CA PHE A 32 7.01 10.31 -30.83
C PHE A 32 6.15 10.01 -29.60
N ARG A 33 5.11 9.18 -29.72
CA ARG A 33 4.30 8.76 -28.56
C ARG A 33 5.16 8.04 -27.52
N ARG A 34 5.99 7.09 -27.96
CA ARG A 34 6.92 6.37 -27.08
C ARG A 34 7.84 7.33 -26.33
N LEU A 35 8.45 8.27 -27.04
CA LEU A 35 9.35 9.27 -26.44
C LEU A 35 8.62 10.16 -25.42
N CYS A 36 7.42 10.61 -25.74
CA CYS A 36 6.60 11.39 -24.80
C CYS A 36 6.27 10.61 -23.53
N ILE A 37 5.97 9.31 -23.65
CA ILE A 37 5.67 8.44 -22.50
C ILE A 37 6.90 8.27 -21.62
N LEU A 38 8.05 7.93 -22.21
CA LEU A 38 9.30 7.73 -21.49
C LEU A 38 9.71 8.98 -20.70
N LYS A 39 9.58 10.17 -21.30
CA LYS A 39 9.94 11.44 -20.67
C LYS A 39 8.83 12.08 -19.83
N GLY A 40 7.63 11.50 -19.78
CA GLY A 40 6.50 12.05 -19.03
C GLY A 40 5.99 13.38 -19.57
N ILE A 41 5.95 13.55 -20.91
CA ILE A 41 5.43 14.77 -21.55
C ILE A 41 3.99 14.54 -22.01
N TYR A 42 3.10 15.38 -21.51
CA TYR A 42 1.66 15.26 -21.71
C TYR A 42 1.14 16.35 -22.65
N PRO A 43 0.04 16.07 -23.38
CA PRO A 43 -0.65 17.11 -24.13
C PRO A 43 -1.34 18.11 -23.18
N HIS A 44 -1.32 19.39 -23.56
CA HIS A 44 -1.92 20.47 -22.78
C HIS A 44 -3.04 21.16 -23.56
N GLU A 45 -4.07 21.59 -22.82
CA GLU A 45 -5.15 22.39 -23.38
C GLU A 45 -4.89 23.89 -23.16
N PRO A 46 -4.73 24.68 -24.23
CA PRO A 46 -4.45 26.11 -24.09
C PRO A 46 -5.71 26.88 -23.69
N LEU A 47 -5.58 27.80 -22.71
CA LEU A 47 -6.65 28.70 -22.25
C LEU A 47 -7.33 29.48 -23.39
N HIS A 48 -6.56 29.90 -24.40
CA HIS A 48 -7.05 30.67 -25.55
C HIS A 48 -6.82 29.95 -26.89
N LYS A 49 -7.61 28.91 -27.16
CA LYS A 49 -7.53 28.07 -28.38
C LYS A 49 -7.44 28.86 -29.68
N LYS A 50 -8.29 29.88 -29.86
CA LYS A 50 -8.32 30.72 -31.07
C LYS A 50 -7.00 31.46 -31.31
N LYS A 51 -6.35 31.95 -30.25
CA LYS A 51 -5.07 32.68 -30.35
C LYS A 51 -3.92 31.74 -30.71
N VAL A 52 -3.93 30.52 -30.16
CA VAL A 52 -2.90 29.51 -30.43
C VAL A 52 -3.05 28.91 -31.84
N ASN A 53 -4.29 28.67 -32.27
CA ASN A 53 -4.57 28.08 -33.58
C ASN A 53 -4.70 29.11 -34.71
N LYS A 54 -4.11 30.30 -34.54
CA LYS A 54 -4.10 31.40 -35.54
C LYS A 54 -5.50 31.74 -36.10
N GLY A 55 -6.53 31.68 -35.25
CA GLY A 55 -7.92 31.98 -35.60
C GLY A 55 -8.83 30.76 -35.83
N SER A 56 -8.28 29.54 -35.97
CA SER A 56 -9.09 28.33 -36.18
C SER A 56 -9.67 27.77 -34.87
N THR A 57 -10.89 27.23 -34.92
CA THR A 57 -11.59 26.57 -33.81
C THR A 57 -11.43 25.05 -33.80
N GLU A 58 -10.64 24.48 -34.72
CA GLU A 58 -10.40 23.04 -34.77
C GLU A 58 -9.80 22.51 -33.47
N ASN A 59 -10.30 21.35 -33.04
CA ASN A 59 -9.76 20.66 -31.89
C ASN A 59 -8.44 19.97 -32.26
N ARG A 60 -7.33 20.46 -31.72
CA ARG A 60 -5.99 19.95 -31.98
C ARG A 60 -5.29 19.66 -30.65
N VAL A 61 -4.40 18.67 -30.67
CA VAL A 61 -3.55 18.34 -29.53
C VAL A 61 -2.34 19.27 -29.53
N TYR A 62 -2.12 19.96 -28.40
CA TYR A 62 -1.00 20.89 -28.20
C TYR A 62 -0.03 20.35 -27.16
N TYR A 63 1.24 20.70 -27.31
CA TYR A 63 2.32 20.48 -26.35
C TYR A 63 3.01 21.81 -26.10
N TYR A 64 3.73 21.96 -24.98
CA TYR A 64 4.57 23.14 -24.80
C TYR A 64 5.80 23.08 -25.70
N VAL A 65 6.21 24.24 -26.23
CA VAL A 65 7.41 24.35 -27.05
C VAL A 65 8.67 24.01 -26.25
N LYS A 66 8.69 24.35 -24.94
CA LYS A 66 9.80 24.03 -24.04
C LYS A 66 10.02 22.52 -23.94
N ASP A 67 8.95 21.76 -23.72
CA ASP A 67 9.00 20.30 -23.60
C ASP A 67 9.46 19.64 -24.91
N ILE A 68 8.99 20.13 -26.06
CA ILE A 68 9.45 19.61 -27.37
C ILE A 68 10.92 19.96 -27.64
N ASN A 69 11.40 21.10 -27.16
CA ASN A 69 12.83 21.43 -27.24
C ASN A 69 13.67 20.52 -26.35
N PHE A 70 13.16 20.22 -25.15
CA PHE A 70 13.78 19.28 -24.23
C PHE A 70 13.83 17.85 -24.82
N LEU A 71 12.75 17.41 -25.48
CA LEU A 71 12.78 16.15 -26.25
C LEU A 71 13.84 16.15 -27.35
N ALA A 72 14.06 17.28 -28.02
CA ALA A 72 15.00 17.35 -29.13
C ALA A 72 16.47 17.09 -28.70
N SER A 73 16.81 17.34 -27.44
CA SER A 73 18.15 17.05 -26.88
C SER A 73 18.35 15.58 -26.51
N GLU A 74 17.31 14.74 -26.55
CA GLU A 74 17.40 13.38 -26.01
C GLU A 74 18.25 12.42 -26.87
N PRO A 75 19.18 11.66 -26.26
CA PRO A 75 20.06 10.75 -26.98
C PRO A 75 19.31 9.56 -27.58
N ILE A 76 18.17 9.16 -27.00
CA ILE A 76 17.35 8.04 -27.48
C ILE A 76 16.82 8.29 -28.89
N ILE A 77 16.64 9.56 -29.29
CA ILE A 77 16.23 9.91 -30.65
C ILE A 77 17.24 9.39 -31.67
N LYS A 78 18.55 9.43 -31.36
CA LYS A 78 19.59 8.90 -32.25
C LYS A 78 19.44 7.39 -32.41
N LYS A 79 19.23 6.67 -31.30
CA LYS A 79 18.98 5.21 -31.31
C LYS A 79 17.72 4.83 -32.11
N PHE A 80 16.64 5.60 -32.03
CA PHE A 80 15.44 5.37 -32.86
C PHE A 80 15.70 5.57 -34.36
N ARG A 81 16.62 6.47 -34.72
CA ARG A 81 17.02 6.68 -36.13
C ARG A 81 17.90 5.54 -36.63
N GLU A 82 18.84 5.08 -35.82
CA GLU A 82 19.68 3.90 -36.11
C GLU A 82 18.83 2.64 -36.27
N TYR A 83 17.81 2.47 -35.42
CA TYR A 83 16.90 1.33 -35.48
C TYR A 83 16.12 1.23 -36.80
N LYS A 84 15.87 2.37 -37.48
CA LYS A 84 15.25 2.40 -38.81
C LYS A 84 16.23 2.07 -39.95
N ALA A 85 17.53 2.07 -39.68
CA ALA A 85 18.58 1.88 -40.66
C ALA A 85 19.13 0.45 -40.63
N PRO A 86 18.35 -0.55 -41.09
CA PRO A 86 18.89 -1.38 -42.16
C PRO A 86 17.84 -1.92 -43.15
N LYS A 87 18.04 -1.65 -44.45
CA LYS A 87 17.40 -2.39 -45.54
C LYS A 87 18.45 -3.22 -46.27
N ALA A 88 18.88 -4.33 -45.65
CA ALA A 88 19.58 -5.39 -46.37
C ALA A 88 18.54 -6.44 -46.76
N LYS A 89 18.14 -6.48 -48.04
CA LYS A 89 17.03 -7.34 -48.52
C LYS A 89 17.47 -8.64 -49.19
N ARG A 90 18.78 -8.86 -49.40
CA ARG A 90 19.26 -9.98 -50.23
C ARG A 90 20.06 -11.06 -49.50
N ASP A 91 20.73 -10.74 -48.39
CA ASP A 91 21.62 -11.68 -47.73
C ASP A 91 21.09 -12.06 -46.34
N GLU A 92 20.60 -13.29 -46.18
CA GLU A 92 20.03 -13.78 -44.91
C GLU A 92 21.05 -13.74 -43.75
N GLU A 93 22.31 -14.05 -44.02
CA GLU A 93 23.39 -14.03 -43.03
C GLU A 93 23.70 -12.60 -42.56
N ARG A 94 23.66 -11.63 -43.49
CA ARG A 94 23.85 -10.21 -43.17
C ARG A 94 22.67 -9.67 -42.38
N VAL A 95 21.45 -10.13 -42.67
CA VAL A 95 20.24 -9.81 -41.91
C VAL A 95 20.33 -10.36 -40.49
N LYS A 96 20.79 -11.61 -40.29
CA LYS A 96 21.04 -12.17 -38.95
C LYS A 96 22.06 -11.35 -38.16
N LYS A 97 23.23 -11.04 -38.76
CA LYS A 97 24.26 -10.18 -38.13
C LYS A 97 23.73 -8.78 -37.79
N LEU A 98 22.80 -8.25 -38.58
CA LEU A 98 22.13 -6.96 -38.30
C LEU A 98 21.13 -7.05 -37.15
N TYR A 99 20.41 -8.17 -37.00
CA TYR A 99 19.53 -8.40 -35.85
C TYR A 99 20.31 -8.61 -34.55
N GLU A 100 21.45 -9.31 -34.60
CA GLU A 100 22.34 -9.49 -33.45
C GLU A 100 22.97 -8.17 -33.00
N ARG A 101 23.33 -7.29 -33.95
CA ARG A 101 23.90 -5.96 -33.67
C ARG A 101 22.86 -4.87 -33.43
N ARG A 102 21.61 -5.25 -33.15
CA ARG A 102 20.54 -4.28 -32.99
C ARG A 102 20.81 -3.41 -31.76
N PRO A 103 20.85 -2.07 -31.89
CA PRO A 103 21.12 -1.21 -30.76
C PRO A 103 19.95 -1.22 -29.78
N GLU A 104 20.20 -1.64 -28.55
CA GLU A 104 19.29 -1.50 -27.43
C GLU A 104 19.49 -0.13 -26.75
N TYR A 105 18.39 0.49 -26.34
CA TYR A 105 18.44 1.71 -25.56
C TYR A 105 18.18 1.39 -24.09
N GLN A 106 18.93 2.04 -23.21
CA GLN A 106 18.77 1.96 -21.76
C GLN A 106 17.92 3.13 -21.29
N LEU A 107 17.04 2.89 -20.32
CA LEU A 107 16.12 3.89 -19.78
C LEU A 107 16.63 4.51 -18.47
N ASP A 108 17.76 4.02 -17.94
CA ASP A 108 18.32 4.35 -16.63
C ASP A 108 18.47 5.86 -16.40
N HIS A 109 19.00 6.57 -17.39
CA HIS A 109 19.17 8.02 -17.32
C HIS A 109 17.83 8.76 -17.26
N ILE A 110 16.79 8.24 -17.93
CA ILE A 110 15.46 8.85 -17.92
C ILE A 110 14.80 8.65 -16.56
N VAL A 111 14.91 7.44 -15.98
CA VAL A 111 14.35 7.15 -14.66
C VAL A 111 14.98 8.07 -13.61
N LYS A 112 16.30 8.23 -13.61
CA LYS A 112 17.01 9.13 -12.70
C LYS A 112 16.68 10.60 -12.89
N GLU A 113 16.45 11.03 -14.12
CA GLU A 113 16.07 12.42 -14.41
C GLU A 113 14.62 12.71 -14.01
N ARG A 114 13.71 11.77 -14.24
CA ARG A 114 12.28 11.89 -13.89
C ARG A 114 12.07 11.79 -12.38
N TYR A 115 12.86 10.96 -11.70
CA TYR A 115 12.82 10.78 -10.25
C TYR A 115 14.19 11.08 -9.62
N PRO A 116 14.49 12.38 -9.35
CA PRO A 116 15.76 12.77 -8.75
C PRO A 116 15.93 12.23 -7.32
N THR A 117 14.82 12.07 -6.61
CA THR A 117 14.79 11.50 -5.25
C THR A 117 14.05 10.17 -5.25
N PHE A 118 14.43 9.31 -4.32
CA PHE A 118 13.80 8.00 -4.19
C PHE A 118 12.36 8.06 -3.69
N GLU A 119 12.06 8.99 -2.78
CA GLU A 119 10.68 9.27 -2.35
C GLU A 119 9.79 9.66 -3.53
N SER A 120 10.32 10.42 -4.50
CA SER A 120 9.57 10.76 -5.71
C SER A 120 9.25 9.53 -6.56
N ALA A 121 10.13 8.52 -6.58
CA ALA A 121 9.86 7.25 -7.25
C ALA A 121 8.83 6.41 -6.48
N LEU A 122 8.87 6.41 -5.14
CA LEU A 122 7.91 5.68 -4.32
C LEU A 122 6.48 6.24 -4.46
N ARG A 123 6.31 7.54 -4.64
CA ARG A 123 4.98 8.17 -4.82
C ARG A 123 4.28 7.77 -6.12
N ASP A 124 5.05 7.50 -7.17
CA ASP A 124 4.53 7.04 -8.47
C ASP A 124 4.54 5.50 -8.60
N LEU A 125 4.91 4.79 -7.52
CA LEU A 125 5.04 3.33 -7.51
C LEU A 125 3.67 2.62 -7.65
N ASP A 126 2.59 3.22 -7.14
CA ASP A 126 1.23 2.69 -7.19
C ASP A 126 0.80 2.33 -8.63
N ASP A 127 0.98 3.28 -9.56
CA ASP A 127 0.66 3.11 -10.98
C ASP A 127 1.55 2.06 -11.65
N ALA A 128 2.84 2.04 -11.29
CA ALA A 128 3.81 1.10 -11.82
C ALA A 128 3.44 -0.34 -11.41
N LEU A 129 3.16 -0.57 -10.13
CA LEU A 129 2.77 -1.88 -9.61
C LEU A 129 1.47 -2.36 -10.27
N CYS A 130 0.43 -1.53 -10.32
CA CYS A 130 -0.85 -1.90 -10.92
C CYS A 130 -0.68 -2.34 -12.38
N LEU A 131 0.15 -1.64 -13.16
CA LEU A 131 0.40 -2.00 -14.55
C LEU A 131 1.19 -3.31 -14.66
N LEU A 132 2.26 -3.48 -13.87
CA LEU A 132 3.11 -4.67 -13.95
C LEU A 132 2.38 -5.94 -13.49
N PHE A 133 1.54 -5.85 -12.45
CA PHE A 133 0.66 -6.95 -12.05
C PHE A 133 -0.39 -7.29 -13.12
N ALA A 134 -0.89 -6.31 -13.87
CA ALA A 134 -1.75 -6.60 -15.01
C ALA A 134 -0.97 -7.33 -16.12
N PHE A 135 0.25 -6.87 -16.45
CA PHE A 135 1.08 -7.47 -17.49
C PHE A 135 1.58 -8.88 -17.16
N SER A 136 1.70 -9.26 -15.89
CA SER A 136 2.13 -10.62 -15.50
C SER A 136 1.10 -11.72 -15.80
N VAL A 137 -0.18 -11.35 -15.92
CA VAL A 137 -1.32 -12.25 -16.20
C VAL A 137 -1.67 -12.26 -17.70
N LEU A 138 -1.31 -11.20 -18.44
CA LEU A 138 -1.65 -11.09 -19.86
C LEU A 138 -0.94 -12.17 -20.71
N PRO A 139 -1.63 -12.74 -21.72
CA PRO A 139 -1.02 -13.70 -22.63
C PRO A 139 -0.02 -13.03 -23.56
N HIS A 140 0.95 -13.82 -24.03
CA HIS A 140 1.92 -13.39 -25.03
C HIS A 140 1.23 -12.98 -26.35
N THR A 141 1.63 -11.83 -26.90
CA THR A 141 1.14 -11.35 -28.20
C THR A 141 2.29 -10.77 -29.02
N LYS A 142 2.04 -10.33 -30.26
CA LYS A 142 3.07 -9.67 -31.09
C LYS A 142 3.58 -8.34 -30.50
N ILE A 143 2.78 -7.70 -29.64
CA ILE A 143 3.09 -6.41 -29.02
C ILE A 143 3.67 -6.64 -27.62
N ILE A 144 3.04 -7.53 -26.85
CA ILE A 144 3.47 -7.90 -25.50
C ILE A 144 4.49 -9.04 -25.62
N THR A 145 5.76 -8.71 -25.53
CA THR A 145 6.86 -9.68 -25.65
C THR A 145 6.89 -10.61 -24.45
N SER A 146 7.34 -11.85 -24.67
CA SER A 146 7.51 -12.84 -23.60
C SER A 146 8.49 -12.34 -22.53
N SER A 147 9.54 -11.64 -22.96
CA SER A 147 10.51 -11.00 -22.07
C SER A 147 9.86 -10.00 -21.12
N LEU A 148 8.94 -9.15 -21.62
CA LEU A 148 8.28 -8.14 -20.80
C LEU A 148 7.36 -8.77 -19.75
N VAL A 149 6.64 -9.83 -20.11
CA VAL A 149 5.77 -10.59 -19.19
C VAL A 149 6.61 -11.29 -18.12
N ALA A 150 7.72 -11.94 -18.52
CA ALA A 150 8.63 -12.62 -17.61
C ALA A 150 9.29 -11.63 -16.63
N SER A 151 9.82 -10.51 -17.12
CA SER A 151 10.37 -9.44 -16.28
C SER A 151 9.31 -8.86 -15.33
N SER A 152 8.09 -8.62 -15.82
CA SER A 152 7.00 -8.11 -14.97
C SER A 152 6.67 -9.08 -13.84
N ARG A 153 6.56 -10.38 -14.14
CA ARG A 153 6.31 -11.44 -13.14
C ARG A 153 7.44 -11.56 -12.12
N LYS A 154 8.68 -11.49 -12.58
CA LYS A 154 9.88 -11.50 -11.74
C LYS A 154 9.90 -10.31 -10.77
N LEU A 155 9.76 -9.10 -11.30
CA LEU A 155 9.87 -7.87 -10.49
C LEU A 155 8.71 -7.69 -9.51
N THR A 156 7.49 -8.11 -9.87
CA THR A 156 6.35 -8.08 -8.93
C THR A 156 6.51 -9.12 -7.82
N ALA A 157 7.06 -10.30 -8.13
CA ALA A 157 7.40 -11.28 -7.10
C ALA A 157 8.51 -10.78 -6.16
N GLU A 158 9.58 -10.18 -6.70
CA GLU A 158 10.63 -9.52 -5.92
C GLU A 158 10.06 -8.47 -4.96
N PHE A 159 9.12 -7.65 -5.44
CA PHE A 159 8.47 -6.64 -4.61
C PHE A 159 7.60 -7.27 -3.50
N ASN A 160 6.84 -8.32 -3.81
CA ASN A 160 6.07 -9.07 -2.82
C ASN A 160 6.97 -9.72 -1.76
N HIS A 161 8.14 -10.24 -2.16
CA HIS A 161 9.13 -10.77 -1.22
C HIS A 161 9.66 -9.68 -0.28
N TYR A 162 9.95 -8.49 -0.81
CA TYR A 162 10.33 -7.35 0.02
C TYR A 162 9.24 -7.01 1.04
N ILE A 163 7.96 -7.01 0.65
CA ILE A 163 6.85 -6.73 1.59
C ILE A 163 6.78 -7.79 2.69
N ILE A 164 6.97 -9.06 2.34
CA ILE A 164 6.97 -10.18 3.30
C ILE A 164 8.10 -10.03 4.31
N GLU A 165 9.32 -9.77 3.85
CA GLU A 165 10.50 -9.69 4.73
C GLU A 165 10.52 -8.39 5.56
N SER A 166 10.08 -7.27 4.98
CA SER A 166 9.91 -5.99 5.70
C SER A 166 8.76 -6.00 6.71
N LYS A 167 7.81 -6.93 6.53
CA LYS A 167 6.53 -6.97 7.26
C LYS A 167 5.83 -5.61 7.28
N SER A 168 5.80 -4.96 6.11
CA SER A 168 5.31 -3.57 5.93
C SER A 168 3.83 -3.47 5.51
N LEU A 169 3.15 -4.60 5.32
CA LEU A 169 1.76 -4.63 4.89
C LEU A 169 0.83 -4.04 5.97
N ASN A 170 -0.03 -3.10 5.59
CA ASN A 170 -0.91 -2.36 6.50
C ASN A 170 -2.38 -2.80 6.38
N LYS A 171 -2.92 -2.86 5.17
CA LYS A 171 -4.33 -3.20 4.89
C LYS A 171 -4.46 -4.10 3.67
N VAL A 172 -5.45 -4.98 3.67
CA VAL A 172 -5.80 -5.81 2.51
C VAL A 172 -7.29 -5.85 2.31
N PHE A 173 -7.77 -5.78 1.07
CA PHE A 173 -9.20 -5.90 0.78
C PHE A 173 -9.48 -6.68 -0.50
N VAL A 174 -10.39 -7.64 -0.41
CA VAL A 174 -10.82 -8.41 -1.57
C VAL A 174 -12.08 -7.78 -2.15
N SER A 175 -12.04 -7.37 -3.42
CA SER A 175 -13.21 -6.89 -4.15
C SER A 175 -13.49 -7.73 -5.39
N ILE A 176 -14.58 -7.40 -6.09
CA ILE A 176 -14.92 -7.98 -7.40
C ILE A 176 -13.85 -7.69 -8.46
N LYS A 177 -13.19 -6.52 -8.41
CA LYS A 177 -12.17 -6.11 -9.41
C LYS A 177 -10.84 -6.84 -9.24
N GLY A 178 -10.54 -7.25 -8.01
CA GLY A 178 -9.22 -7.67 -7.60
C GLY A 178 -9.00 -7.40 -6.12
N ILE A 179 -7.75 -7.56 -5.69
CA ILE A 179 -7.31 -7.47 -4.31
C ILE A 179 -6.49 -6.20 -4.15
N TYR A 180 -6.86 -5.38 -3.18
CA TYR A 180 -6.20 -4.13 -2.84
C TYR A 180 -5.22 -4.40 -1.69
N TYR A 181 -4.01 -3.90 -1.84
CA TYR A 181 -2.98 -3.91 -0.81
C TYR A 181 -2.59 -2.49 -0.47
N GLU A 182 -2.34 -2.22 0.80
CA GLU A 182 -1.69 -1.01 1.29
C GLU A 182 -0.47 -1.41 2.11
N ALA A 183 0.70 -0.88 1.78
CA ALA A 183 1.93 -1.08 2.55
C ALA A 183 2.63 0.27 2.82
N GLU A 184 3.35 0.32 3.93
CA GLU A 184 4.14 1.49 4.32
C GLU A 184 5.62 1.21 4.00
N VAL A 185 6.13 1.82 2.92
CA VAL A 185 7.48 1.60 2.41
C VAL A 185 8.31 2.86 2.67
N MET A 186 9.30 2.77 3.55
CA MET A 186 10.17 3.89 3.95
C MET A 186 9.40 5.18 4.32
N GLY A 187 8.24 5.04 4.98
CA GLY A 187 7.40 6.15 5.43
C GLY A 187 6.39 6.68 4.40
N GLU A 188 6.43 6.20 3.15
CA GLU A 188 5.41 6.50 2.14
C GLU A 188 4.39 5.37 2.06
N ARG A 189 3.10 5.70 1.90
CA ARG A 189 2.03 4.71 1.77
C ARG A 189 1.80 4.39 0.30
N VAL A 190 1.96 3.12 -0.03
CA VAL A 190 1.83 2.60 -1.40
C VAL A 190 0.56 1.75 -1.46
N THR A 191 -0.33 2.05 -2.40
CA THR A 191 -1.58 1.33 -2.63
C THR A 191 -1.66 0.78 -4.03
N TRP A 192 -1.84 -0.53 -4.17
CA TRP A 192 -1.94 -1.16 -5.48
C TRP A 192 -3.00 -2.25 -5.52
N ILE A 193 -3.41 -2.58 -6.74
CA ILE A 193 -4.46 -3.57 -7.01
C ILE A 193 -3.86 -4.70 -7.82
N VAL A 194 -4.11 -5.93 -7.38
CA VAL A 194 -3.81 -7.15 -8.14
C VAL A 194 -5.12 -7.71 -8.67
N GLY A 195 -5.21 -7.88 -9.99
CA GLY A 195 -6.37 -8.53 -10.61
C GLY A 195 -6.50 -9.98 -10.16
N HIS A 196 -7.72 -10.50 -10.13
CA HIS A 196 -7.93 -11.94 -9.91
C HIS A 196 -7.31 -12.75 -11.05
N ASP A 197 -6.76 -13.93 -10.74
CA ASP A 197 -6.20 -14.87 -11.71
C ASP A 197 -7.30 -15.48 -12.59
N ARG A 198 -7.78 -14.68 -13.53
CA ARG A 198 -8.77 -15.06 -14.55
C ARG A 198 -8.15 -14.80 -15.91
N GLY A 199 -8.36 -15.75 -16.82
CA GLY A 199 -7.99 -15.56 -18.21
C GLY A 199 -8.66 -14.32 -18.77
N VAL A 200 -7.88 -13.30 -19.11
CA VAL A 200 -8.38 -12.11 -19.79
C VAL A 200 -8.65 -12.51 -21.25
N GLY A 201 -9.89 -12.34 -21.69
CA GLY A 201 -10.25 -12.54 -23.09
C GLY A 201 -9.55 -11.54 -24.02
N HIS A 202 -9.80 -11.66 -25.34
CA HIS A 202 -9.27 -10.68 -26.29
C HIS A 202 -9.97 -9.33 -26.12
N VAL A 203 -9.21 -8.28 -25.78
CA VAL A 203 -9.73 -6.91 -25.65
C VAL A 203 -9.24 -6.07 -26.83
N SER A 204 -10.13 -5.69 -27.74
CA SER A 204 -9.76 -4.95 -28.97
C SER A 204 -9.77 -3.43 -28.80
N GLU A 205 -10.37 -2.89 -27.74
CA GLU A 205 -10.52 -1.44 -27.52
C GLU A 205 -9.25 -0.77 -26.99
N VAL A 206 -8.31 -1.55 -26.46
CA VAL A 206 -7.13 -1.05 -25.73
C VAL A 206 -5.90 -1.05 -26.65
N ASP A 207 -5.23 0.10 -26.73
CA ASP A 207 -3.95 0.22 -27.43
C ASP A 207 -2.79 -0.31 -26.57
N PHE A 208 -2.54 -1.62 -26.69
CA PHE A 208 -1.43 -2.28 -25.99
C PHE A 208 -0.05 -1.74 -26.41
N SER A 209 0.09 -1.07 -27.57
CA SER A 209 1.38 -0.50 -27.95
C SER A 209 1.77 0.67 -27.06
N VAL A 210 0.79 1.44 -26.58
CA VAL A 210 1.03 2.51 -25.61
C VAL A 210 1.32 1.90 -24.24
N MET A 211 0.51 0.94 -23.81
CA MET A 211 0.71 0.29 -22.50
C MET A 211 2.05 -0.43 -22.40
N ALA A 212 2.51 -1.10 -23.47
CA ALA A 212 3.81 -1.76 -23.49
C ALA A 212 4.96 -0.76 -23.26
N THR A 213 4.87 0.46 -23.80
CA THR A 213 5.90 1.47 -23.55
C THR A 213 5.90 2.01 -22.12
N PHE A 214 4.74 2.04 -21.46
CA PHE A 214 4.67 2.32 -20.02
C PHE A 214 5.25 1.16 -19.20
N ALA A 215 4.90 -0.08 -19.54
CA ALA A 215 5.41 -1.26 -18.86
C ALA A 215 6.95 -1.36 -18.99
N GLU A 216 7.53 -1.11 -20.18
CA GLU A 216 8.99 -1.03 -20.36
C GLU A 216 9.64 -0.02 -19.42
N PHE A 217 9.05 1.18 -19.28
CA PHE A 217 9.55 2.20 -18.36
C PHE A 217 9.44 1.76 -16.89
N TYR A 218 8.28 1.23 -16.50
CA TYR A 218 8.02 0.79 -15.13
C TYR A 218 8.84 -0.43 -14.73
N VAL A 219 9.19 -1.34 -15.65
CA VAL A 219 10.16 -2.42 -15.41
C VAL A 219 11.49 -1.84 -14.96
N THR A 220 12.06 -0.90 -15.73
CA THR A 220 13.35 -0.29 -15.37
C THR A 220 13.28 0.55 -14.09
N MET A 221 12.15 1.22 -13.84
CA MET A 221 11.93 1.94 -12.59
C MET A 221 11.87 0.99 -11.39
N LEU A 222 11.13 -0.12 -11.49
CA LEU A 222 10.95 -1.08 -10.41
C LEU A 222 12.26 -1.84 -10.13
N GLU A 223 13.11 -2.08 -11.12
CA GLU A 223 14.47 -2.63 -10.93
C GLU A 223 15.31 -1.74 -9.99
N PHE A 224 15.35 -0.42 -10.23
CA PHE A 224 16.06 0.51 -9.35
C PHE A 224 15.44 0.58 -7.96
N VAL A 225 14.10 0.53 -7.89
CA VAL A 225 13.38 0.58 -6.62
C VAL A 225 13.66 -0.68 -5.79
N ASN A 226 13.45 -1.87 -6.36
CA ASN A 226 13.72 -3.14 -5.70
C ASN A 226 15.19 -3.24 -5.27
N PHE A 227 16.15 -2.84 -6.10
CA PHE A 227 17.56 -2.83 -5.71
C PHE A 227 17.81 -2.06 -4.41
N ARG A 228 17.27 -0.83 -4.32
CA ARG A 228 17.44 0.02 -3.12
C ARG A 228 16.66 -0.51 -1.92
N LEU A 229 15.46 -1.04 -2.13
CA LEU A 229 14.63 -1.63 -1.08
C LEU A 229 15.28 -2.88 -0.47
N TYR A 230 15.83 -3.76 -1.31
CA TYR A 230 16.57 -4.94 -0.85
C TYR A 230 17.81 -4.54 -0.05
N GLN A 231 18.56 -3.55 -0.54
CA GLN A 231 19.73 -3.03 0.16
C GLN A 231 19.36 -2.43 1.53
N SER A 232 18.19 -1.79 1.67
CA SER A 232 17.76 -1.23 2.96
C SER A 232 17.44 -2.27 4.04
N ILE A 233 17.08 -3.51 3.65
CA ILE A 233 16.78 -4.62 4.58
C ILE A 233 17.99 -5.55 4.74
N GLY A 234 19.07 -5.32 4.00
CA GLY A 234 20.21 -6.22 3.98
C GLY A 234 19.91 -7.55 3.27
N LEU A 235 19.10 -7.52 2.20
CA LEU A 235 18.90 -8.67 1.31
C LEU A 235 19.82 -8.58 0.08
N PHE A 236 20.20 -9.73 -0.48
CA PHE A 236 20.93 -9.77 -1.75
C PHE A 236 20.02 -9.37 -2.93
N TYR A 237 20.55 -8.58 -3.86
CA TYR A 237 19.88 -8.27 -5.13
C TYR A 237 20.79 -8.65 -6.32
N PRO A 238 20.31 -9.44 -7.29
CA PRO A 238 19.02 -10.15 -7.35
C PRO A 238 18.79 -11.12 -6.18
N PRO A 239 17.53 -11.43 -5.81
CA PRO A 239 17.22 -12.28 -4.66
C PRO A 239 17.87 -13.65 -4.77
N LYS A 240 18.39 -14.14 -3.64
CA LYS A 240 18.89 -15.52 -3.49
C LYS A 240 18.10 -16.19 -2.38
N LEU A 241 17.63 -17.42 -2.65
CA LEU A 241 16.95 -18.25 -1.66
C LEU A 241 17.85 -18.49 -0.44
N ALA A 242 17.26 -18.49 0.77
CA ALA A 242 17.99 -18.80 2.00
C ALA A 242 18.50 -20.24 2.03
N PHE A 243 17.76 -21.17 1.42
CA PHE A 243 18.12 -22.57 1.32
C PHE A 243 18.57 -22.88 -0.11
N LYS A 244 19.88 -23.01 -0.32
CA LYS A 244 20.38 -23.75 -1.49
C LYS A 244 20.18 -25.23 -1.19
N SER A 245 19.27 -25.89 -1.89
CA SER A 245 19.34 -27.35 -1.99
C SER A 245 20.54 -27.68 -2.88
N ASP A 246 21.57 -28.32 -2.33
CA ASP A 246 22.73 -28.83 -3.10
C ASP A 246 22.26 -29.92 -4.08
N LYS A 247 21.77 -29.54 -5.27
CA LYS A 247 21.55 -30.44 -6.41
C LYS A 247 21.88 -29.74 -7.74
N SER A 248 22.24 -30.58 -8.72
CA SER A 248 23.02 -30.38 -9.96
C SER A 248 22.64 -29.24 -10.93
N GLU A 249 23.66 -28.79 -11.68
CA GLU A 249 23.72 -27.69 -12.68
C GLU A 249 22.67 -27.74 -13.82
N ASP A 250 21.90 -28.81 -13.97
CA ASP A 250 20.81 -28.91 -14.95
C ASP A 250 19.46 -28.31 -14.46
N GLU A 251 19.34 -27.93 -13.18
CA GLU A 251 18.12 -27.35 -12.58
C GLU A 251 18.10 -25.79 -12.53
N ASP A 252 19.11 -25.09 -13.01
CA ASP A 252 19.25 -23.63 -12.85
C ASP A 252 18.04 -22.81 -13.39
N GLN A 253 17.38 -23.26 -14.46
CA GLN A 253 16.14 -22.62 -14.97
C GLN A 253 14.89 -22.94 -14.13
N ALA A 254 14.85 -24.11 -13.49
CA ALA A 254 13.76 -24.46 -12.58
C ALA A 254 13.90 -23.69 -11.27
N ASP A 255 15.14 -23.50 -10.80
CA ASP A 255 15.47 -22.80 -9.56
C ASP A 255 15.18 -21.29 -9.61
N GLU A 256 15.35 -20.64 -10.77
CA GLU A 256 14.90 -19.25 -10.94
C GLU A 256 13.41 -19.09 -10.64
N GLY A 257 12.56 -20.02 -11.08
CA GLY A 257 11.12 -20.01 -10.79
C GLY A 257 10.80 -20.25 -9.30
N LYS A 258 11.64 -21.02 -8.60
CA LYS A 258 11.51 -21.27 -7.15
C LYS A 258 11.87 -20.03 -6.32
N VAL A 259 12.84 -19.23 -6.77
CA VAL A 259 13.29 -17.98 -6.10
C VAL A 259 12.16 -16.97 -5.96
N TYR A 260 11.28 -16.89 -6.95
CA TYR A 260 10.13 -15.97 -6.96
C TYR A 260 8.87 -16.56 -6.31
N SER A 261 8.97 -17.76 -5.73
CA SER A 261 7.88 -18.35 -4.97
C SER A 261 7.78 -17.70 -3.60
N LEU A 262 6.63 -17.07 -3.32
CA LEU A 262 6.34 -16.36 -2.08
C LEU A 262 6.28 -17.27 -0.84
N ALA A 263 6.57 -18.56 -0.95
CA ALA A 263 6.70 -19.48 0.19
C ALA A 263 8.07 -19.46 0.86
N CYS A 264 9.14 -19.10 0.14
CA CYS A 264 10.52 -19.18 0.65
C CYS A 264 11.00 -17.89 1.36
N PRO A 265 11.65 -17.98 2.54
CA PRO A 265 12.44 -16.86 3.06
C PRO A 265 13.70 -16.62 2.21
N LEU A 266 14.10 -15.36 2.13
CA LEU A 266 15.28 -14.93 1.36
C LEU A 266 16.53 -14.85 2.25
N SER A 267 17.70 -15.00 1.63
CA SER A 267 19.00 -14.86 2.32
C SER A 267 19.27 -13.39 2.71
N LYS A 268 19.70 -13.18 3.96
CA LYS A 268 20.09 -11.88 4.52
C LYS A 268 21.61 -11.79 4.68
N PHE A 269 22.15 -10.58 4.70
CA PHE A 269 23.53 -10.34 5.14
C PHE A 269 23.62 -10.57 6.65
N ASP A 270 24.58 -11.40 7.10
CA ASP A 270 24.81 -11.73 8.52
C ASP A 270 25.13 -10.50 9.40
N SER A 271 25.38 -9.33 8.80
CA SER A 271 25.72 -8.09 9.49
C SER A 271 24.58 -7.09 9.66
N TYR A 272 23.38 -7.36 9.13
CA TYR A 272 22.19 -6.52 9.33
C TYR A 272 21.34 -7.09 10.47
N GLU A 273 21.83 -6.92 11.70
CA GLU A 273 20.92 -6.92 12.85
C GLU A 273 20.11 -5.62 12.76
N GLU A 274 18.80 -5.74 12.61
CA GLU A 274 17.87 -4.65 12.94
C GLU A 274 17.99 -4.41 14.46
N GLN A 275 19.02 -3.68 14.88
CA GLN A 275 19.12 -3.13 16.23
C GLN A 275 18.12 -1.99 16.35
N ILE A 276 16.83 -2.34 16.42
CA ILE A 276 15.84 -1.49 17.07
C ILE A 276 15.89 -1.89 18.55
N GLU A 277 17.01 -1.57 19.22
CA GLU A 277 16.95 -1.34 20.67
C GLU A 277 16.20 -0.04 20.86
N ALA A 278 14.87 -0.12 20.92
CA ALA A 278 14.08 0.90 21.57
C ALA A 278 14.41 0.80 23.07
N ASN A 279 15.50 1.45 23.50
CA ASN A 279 15.61 1.93 24.87
C ASN A 279 14.51 2.99 25.03
N ILE A 280 13.31 2.50 25.37
CA ILE A 280 12.15 3.32 25.69
C ILE A 280 12.48 3.98 27.03
N ASP A 281 13.03 5.19 26.98
CA ASP A 281 12.90 6.13 28.08
C ASP A 281 11.40 6.44 28.23
N ASP A 282 10.84 6.09 29.39
CA ASP A 282 9.42 6.10 29.80
C ASP A 282 8.72 7.49 29.82
N ALA A 283 9.02 8.40 28.88
CA ALA A 283 8.56 9.79 28.98
C ALA A 283 8.18 10.51 27.68
N VAL A 284 8.03 9.84 26.53
CA VAL A 284 7.65 10.53 25.26
C VAL A 284 6.45 9.87 24.57
N ASP A 285 5.33 10.60 24.57
CA ASP A 285 4.10 10.47 23.78
C ASP A 285 3.44 9.08 23.69
N ASN A 286 2.49 8.81 24.60
CA ASN A 286 1.60 7.63 24.62
C ASN A 286 1.00 7.25 23.25
N GLU A 287 0.79 8.22 22.34
CA GLU A 287 0.18 7.94 21.02
C GLU A 287 1.17 7.32 20.02
N LEU A 288 2.46 7.65 20.10
CA LEU A 288 3.48 7.08 19.21
C LEU A 288 3.86 5.67 19.67
N SER A 289 3.99 5.47 20.99
CA SER A 289 4.25 4.15 21.57
C SER A 289 3.10 3.17 21.30
N GLU A 290 1.85 3.61 21.36
CA GLU A 290 0.69 2.78 21.00
C GLU A 290 0.72 2.35 19.52
N LYS A 291 1.08 3.26 18.60
CA LYS A 291 1.20 2.95 17.17
C LYS A 291 2.32 1.95 16.88
N LEU A 292 3.45 2.07 17.57
CA LEU A 292 4.57 1.13 17.43
C LEU A 292 4.22 -0.26 17.96
N CYS A 293 3.58 -0.34 19.15
CA CYS A 293 3.10 -1.60 19.72
C CYS A 293 2.07 -2.29 18.80
N ASP A 294 1.19 -1.51 18.16
CA ASP A 294 0.23 -2.05 17.20
C ASP A 294 0.89 -2.58 15.92
N VAL A 295 1.99 -1.96 15.47
CA VAL A 295 2.80 -2.47 14.36
C VAL A 295 3.43 -3.81 14.74
N GLU A 296 4.00 -3.92 15.93
CA GLU A 296 4.62 -5.17 16.42
C GLU A 296 3.61 -6.31 16.53
N LYS A 297 2.44 -6.06 17.12
CA LYS A 297 1.34 -7.05 17.20
C LYS A 297 0.93 -7.57 15.83
N ARG A 298 0.90 -6.70 14.83
CA ARG A 298 0.61 -7.10 13.44
C ARG A 298 1.73 -7.97 12.86
N LYS A 299 3.00 -7.59 13.08
CA LYS A 299 4.18 -8.34 12.57
C LYS A 299 4.31 -9.75 13.15
N GLN A 300 3.67 -10.02 14.29
CA GLN A 300 3.71 -11.31 15.00
C GLN A 300 2.34 -12.00 15.09
N LEU A 301 1.31 -11.48 14.40
CA LEU A 301 -0.07 -11.98 14.52
C LEU A 301 -0.18 -13.48 14.23
N PHE A 302 0.63 -13.99 13.29
CA PHE A 302 0.60 -15.39 12.88
C PHE A 302 1.87 -16.18 13.26
N ALA A 303 2.74 -15.67 14.15
CA ALA A 303 4.06 -16.24 14.42
C ALA A 303 4.03 -17.74 14.81
N ASP A 304 3.10 -18.14 15.66
CA ASP A 304 2.98 -19.53 16.15
C ASP A 304 2.08 -20.42 15.26
N TYR A 305 1.53 -19.86 14.19
CA TYR A 305 0.57 -20.55 13.34
C TYR A 305 1.21 -21.12 12.08
N ARG A 306 0.87 -22.37 11.80
CA ARG A 306 1.26 -23.11 10.60
C ARG A 306 0.03 -23.39 9.76
N PHE A 307 0.03 -22.86 8.54
CA PHE A 307 -1.10 -22.92 7.61
C PHE A 307 -0.86 -23.93 6.49
N TRP A 308 -1.88 -24.73 6.19
CA TRP A 308 -1.94 -25.55 4.99
C TRP A 308 -2.98 -24.97 4.02
N LEU A 309 -2.58 -24.66 2.78
CA LEU A 309 -3.48 -24.13 1.76
C LEU A 309 -3.93 -25.24 0.80
N ASN A 310 -5.24 -25.45 0.70
CA ASN A 310 -5.81 -26.36 -0.30
C ASN A 310 -5.71 -25.81 -1.73
N ARG A 311 -5.77 -26.70 -2.72
CA ARG A 311 -5.62 -26.39 -4.16
C ARG A 311 -6.56 -25.31 -4.69
N GLU A 312 -7.74 -25.16 -4.12
CA GLU A 312 -8.80 -24.26 -4.56
C GLU A 312 -8.61 -22.80 -4.14
N VAL A 313 -7.72 -22.55 -3.20
CA VAL A 313 -7.56 -21.25 -2.55
C VAL A 313 -6.45 -20.44 -3.27
N PRO A 314 -6.59 -19.10 -3.42
CA PRO A 314 -5.53 -18.27 -3.99
C PRO A 314 -4.27 -18.27 -3.12
N LYS A 315 -3.24 -18.99 -3.58
CA LYS A 315 -2.01 -19.29 -2.80
C LYS A 315 -1.15 -18.05 -2.56
N ASP A 316 -0.82 -17.32 -3.62
CA ASP A 316 0.11 -16.18 -3.55
C ASP A 316 -0.42 -15.07 -2.63
N VAL A 317 -1.72 -14.78 -2.75
CA VAL A 317 -2.43 -13.77 -1.94
C VAL A 317 -2.34 -14.09 -0.45
N LEU A 318 -2.66 -15.33 -0.08
CA LEU A 318 -2.61 -15.75 1.32
C LEU A 318 -1.18 -15.88 1.83
N ALA A 319 -0.24 -16.33 0.98
CA ALA A 319 1.16 -16.43 1.34
C ALA A 319 1.74 -15.06 1.74
N ILE A 320 1.43 -14.00 0.98
CA ILE A 320 1.85 -12.63 1.31
C ILE A 320 1.35 -12.23 2.70
N ILE A 321 0.06 -12.41 2.98
CA ILE A 321 -0.56 -11.98 4.24
C ILE A 321 -0.02 -12.79 5.43
N ILE A 322 -0.02 -14.12 5.30
CA ILE A 322 0.38 -15.03 6.38
C ILE A 322 1.84 -14.79 6.75
N ARG A 323 2.73 -14.74 5.75
CA ARG A 323 4.17 -14.56 6.00
C ARG A 323 4.54 -13.16 6.47
N SER A 324 3.84 -12.12 5.98
CA SER A 324 4.04 -10.74 6.48
C SER A 324 3.72 -10.63 7.98
N CYS A 325 2.86 -11.51 8.51
CA CYS A 325 2.53 -11.59 9.93
C CYS A 325 3.37 -12.61 10.72
N GLY A 326 4.41 -13.18 10.10
CA GLY A 326 5.30 -14.17 10.71
C GLY A 326 4.84 -15.62 10.67
N GLY A 327 3.70 -15.93 10.03
CA GLY A 327 3.20 -17.30 9.93
C GLY A 327 3.92 -18.13 8.87
N LEU A 328 3.90 -19.44 9.05
CA LEU A 328 4.43 -20.40 8.08
C LEU A 328 3.31 -20.91 7.18
N VAL A 329 3.63 -21.07 5.89
CA VAL A 329 2.67 -21.47 4.86
C VAL A 329 3.26 -22.57 3.98
N SER A 330 2.49 -23.62 3.74
CA SER A 330 2.84 -24.70 2.82
C SER A 330 1.60 -25.17 2.05
N TRP A 331 1.81 -25.74 0.87
CA TRP A 331 0.77 -26.31 0.02
C TRP A 331 1.33 -27.46 -0.83
N GLU A 332 0.44 -28.20 -1.49
CA GLU A 332 0.80 -29.32 -2.36
C GLU A 332 1.75 -28.89 -3.50
N ASN A 333 2.92 -29.54 -3.58
CA ASN A 333 4.01 -29.22 -4.52
C ASN A 333 4.58 -27.80 -4.35
N CYS A 334 4.64 -27.30 -3.11
CA CYS A 334 5.35 -26.07 -2.82
C CYS A 334 6.86 -26.26 -3.07
N PRO A 335 7.53 -25.39 -3.87
CA PRO A 335 8.99 -25.45 -4.07
C PRO A 335 9.80 -25.37 -2.78
N ALA A 336 9.17 -24.84 -1.73
CA ALA A 336 9.72 -24.53 -0.43
C ALA A 336 9.04 -25.31 0.70
N ALA A 337 8.47 -26.49 0.43
CA ALA A 337 7.67 -27.22 1.41
C ALA A 337 8.48 -27.49 2.70
N GLN A 338 8.16 -26.75 3.77
CA GLN A 338 8.75 -26.97 5.10
C GLN A 338 8.09 -28.15 5.81
N TYR A 339 6.83 -28.46 5.45
CA TYR A 339 6.03 -29.55 5.99
C TYR A 339 5.03 -30.07 4.94
N HIS A 340 4.67 -31.35 5.08
CA HIS A 340 3.76 -32.07 4.20
C HIS A 340 2.32 -32.11 4.74
N GLU A 341 1.37 -32.50 3.89
CA GLU A 341 -0.06 -32.54 4.22
C GLU A 341 -0.40 -33.35 5.46
N ASN A 342 0.39 -34.37 5.81
CA ASN A 342 0.15 -35.26 6.95
C ASN A 342 0.87 -34.84 8.24
N ASP A 343 1.54 -33.69 8.25
CA ASP A 343 2.28 -33.24 9.43
C ASP A 343 1.32 -32.87 10.58
N ALA A 344 1.66 -33.32 11.79
CA ALA A 344 0.94 -33.02 13.03
C ALA A 344 1.17 -31.58 13.50
N GLN A 345 2.20 -30.89 12.99
CA GLN A 345 2.50 -29.50 13.33
C GLN A 345 1.54 -28.49 12.66
N ILE A 346 0.69 -28.92 11.73
CA ILE A 346 -0.26 -28.04 11.03
C ILE A 346 -1.39 -27.65 11.99
N THR A 347 -1.52 -26.34 12.25
CA THR A 347 -2.55 -25.80 13.13
C THR A 347 -3.85 -25.45 12.37
N HIS A 348 -3.72 -24.83 11.20
CA HIS A 348 -4.84 -24.29 10.43
C HIS A 348 -4.80 -24.82 9.00
N GLN A 349 -5.94 -25.26 8.49
CA GLN A 349 -6.12 -25.68 7.11
C GLN A 349 -7.16 -24.78 6.44
N ILE A 350 -6.75 -24.10 5.38
CA ILE A 350 -7.60 -23.16 4.66
C ILE A 350 -8.31 -23.88 3.52
N VAL A 351 -9.64 -23.85 3.57
CA VAL A 351 -10.54 -24.58 2.65
C VAL A 351 -11.72 -23.67 2.29
N ASP A 352 -12.08 -23.62 1.02
CA ASP A 352 -13.20 -22.82 0.52
C ASP A 352 -14.43 -23.70 0.20
N ARG A 353 -14.21 -24.96 -0.20
CA ARG A 353 -15.28 -25.92 -0.47
C ARG A 353 -15.68 -26.71 0.79
N PRO A 354 -16.93 -27.20 0.85
CA PRO A 354 -17.34 -28.12 1.92
C PRO A 354 -16.50 -29.39 1.88
N LEU A 355 -15.89 -29.73 3.01
CA LEU A 355 -15.07 -30.94 3.17
C LEU A 355 -15.95 -32.19 3.17
N LEU A 356 -15.61 -33.17 2.32
CA LEU A 356 -16.13 -34.53 2.43
C LEU A 356 -15.64 -35.16 3.74
N ASP A 357 -16.53 -35.77 4.51
CA ASP A 357 -16.30 -36.15 5.93
C ASP A 357 -15.17 -37.17 6.16
N ASN A 358 -14.68 -37.84 5.12
CA ASN A 358 -13.76 -38.97 5.26
C ASN A 358 -12.29 -38.60 5.53
N HIS A 359 -11.91 -37.31 5.57
CA HIS A 359 -10.52 -36.86 5.79
C HIS A 359 -10.39 -35.67 6.75
N ARG A 360 -11.25 -35.58 7.77
CA ARG A 360 -11.14 -34.54 8.79
C ARG A 360 -10.16 -34.94 9.89
N ASN A 361 -9.04 -34.25 9.96
CA ASN A 361 -8.09 -34.36 11.07
C ASN A 361 -8.59 -33.53 12.24
N LEU A 362 -8.90 -34.17 13.37
CA LEU A 362 -9.42 -33.51 14.58
C LEU A 362 -8.44 -32.49 15.19
N ASN A 363 -7.13 -32.66 14.96
CA ASN A 363 -6.09 -31.76 15.47
C ASN A 363 -5.95 -30.47 14.64
N ARG A 364 -6.75 -30.27 13.59
CA ARG A 364 -6.65 -29.13 12.68
C ARG A 364 -7.88 -28.24 12.73
N CYS A 365 -7.65 -26.93 12.71
CA CYS A 365 -8.71 -25.95 12.54
C CYS A 365 -8.95 -25.69 11.05
N TYR A 366 -10.14 -26.07 10.57
CA TYR A 366 -10.57 -25.78 9.20
C TYR A 366 -11.21 -24.40 9.12
N ILE A 367 -10.69 -23.53 8.26
CA ILE A 367 -11.15 -22.14 8.10
C ILE A 367 -11.29 -21.75 6.64
N GLN A 368 -12.21 -20.83 6.36
CA GLN A 368 -12.34 -20.19 5.05
C GLN A 368 -11.34 -19.04 4.88
N PRO A 369 -10.92 -18.73 3.64
CA PRO A 369 -9.91 -17.69 3.36
C PRO A 369 -10.24 -16.31 3.96
N GLN A 370 -11.54 -15.97 4.05
CA GLN A 370 -11.98 -14.69 4.61
C GLN A 370 -11.46 -14.44 6.04
N TRP A 371 -11.28 -15.50 6.84
CA TRP A 371 -10.75 -15.36 8.20
C TRP A 371 -9.37 -14.70 8.23
N VAL A 372 -8.51 -14.99 7.26
CA VAL A 372 -7.16 -14.43 7.17
C VAL A 372 -7.23 -12.92 6.90
N PHE A 373 -8.05 -12.50 5.94
CA PHE A 373 -8.22 -11.08 5.60
C PHE A 373 -8.84 -10.29 6.75
N ASP A 374 -9.91 -10.81 7.35
CA ASP A 374 -10.60 -10.13 8.45
C ASP A 374 -9.74 -10.07 9.72
N SER A 375 -8.99 -11.13 10.03
CA SER A 375 -8.06 -11.16 11.18
C SER A 375 -6.87 -10.23 10.97
N PHE A 376 -6.34 -10.18 9.74
CA PHE A 376 -5.26 -9.27 9.36
C PHE A 376 -5.67 -7.81 9.56
N ASN A 377 -6.79 -7.39 8.95
CA ASN A 377 -7.25 -6.01 9.02
C ASN A 377 -7.62 -5.60 10.45
N ARG A 378 -8.21 -6.51 11.22
CA ARG A 378 -8.56 -6.28 12.64
C ARG A 378 -7.35 -6.30 13.59
N ARG A 379 -6.18 -6.72 13.11
CA ARG A 379 -4.95 -6.89 13.90
C ARG A 379 -5.12 -7.84 15.09
N SER A 380 -6.02 -8.82 14.96
CA SER A 380 -6.31 -9.80 16.02
C SER A 380 -6.93 -11.06 15.44
N CYS A 381 -6.51 -12.23 15.91
CA CYS A 381 -7.08 -13.51 15.52
C CYS A 381 -8.58 -13.56 15.88
N LEU A 382 -9.42 -13.73 14.86
CA LEU A 382 -10.86 -13.80 15.03
C LEU A 382 -11.31 -15.20 15.48
N PRO A 383 -12.47 -15.34 16.15
CA PRO A 383 -13.02 -16.65 16.47
C PRO A 383 -13.30 -17.49 15.22
N VAL A 384 -12.73 -18.70 15.17
CA VAL A 384 -12.79 -19.64 14.04
C VAL A 384 -14.22 -20.10 13.73
N ASN A 385 -15.08 -20.23 14.74
CA ASN A 385 -16.45 -20.77 14.61
C ASN A 385 -17.31 -20.08 13.54
N LYS A 386 -17.08 -18.79 13.26
CA LYS A 386 -17.85 -18.01 12.27
C LYS A 386 -17.36 -18.19 10.83
N TYR A 387 -16.20 -18.82 10.66
CA TYR A 387 -15.48 -18.96 9.39
C TYR A 387 -15.24 -20.42 9.01
N LEU A 388 -16.00 -21.34 9.62
CA LEU A 388 -15.92 -22.76 9.29
C LEU A 388 -16.40 -23.01 7.85
N PRO A 389 -15.86 -24.00 7.13
CA PRO A 389 -16.33 -24.36 5.79
C PRO A 389 -17.84 -24.63 5.78
N GLY A 390 -18.57 -23.92 4.91
CA GLY A 390 -20.02 -24.03 4.78
C GLY A 390 -20.84 -23.17 5.75
N ALA A 391 -20.20 -22.42 6.66
CA ALA A 391 -20.89 -21.44 7.51
C ALA A 391 -21.25 -20.17 6.73
N ILE A 392 -22.25 -19.43 7.23
CA ILE A 392 -22.59 -18.10 6.71
C ILE A 392 -21.55 -17.11 7.24
N LEU A 393 -20.72 -16.61 6.33
CA LEU A 393 -19.62 -15.71 6.65
C LEU A 393 -20.11 -14.31 7.10
N PRO A 394 -19.40 -13.67 8.04
CA PRO A 394 -19.61 -12.26 8.36
C PRO A 394 -19.42 -11.35 7.13
N PRO A 395 -20.01 -10.14 7.10
CA PRO A 395 -19.81 -9.22 5.99
C PRO A 395 -18.34 -8.77 5.92
N HIS A 396 -17.74 -8.90 4.73
CA HIS A 396 -16.37 -8.44 4.47
C HIS A 396 -16.35 -6.91 4.29
N LEU A 397 -15.87 -6.19 5.31
CA LEU A 397 -15.84 -4.73 5.33
C LEU A 397 -14.52 -4.20 4.77
N SER A 398 -14.59 -3.12 3.99
CA SER A 398 -13.40 -2.49 3.41
C SER A 398 -12.67 -1.64 4.44
N PRO A 399 -11.38 -1.91 4.73
CA PRO A 399 -10.55 -1.10 5.64
C PRO A 399 -10.16 0.28 5.04
N PHE A 400 -10.61 0.56 3.81
CA PHE A 400 -10.43 1.82 3.11
C PHE A 400 -11.64 2.76 3.22
N SER A 401 -12.80 2.27 3.72
CA SER A 401 -13.99 3.10 3.94
C SER A 401 -13.94 3.79 5.30
N SER A 402 -14.51 5.01 5.39
CA SER A 402 -14.75 5.73 6.64
C SER A 402 -15.63 4.95 7.63
N ASP A 403 -16.47 4.05 7.11
CA ASP A 403 -17.36 3.22 7.92
C ASP A 403 -16.57 2.17 8.75
N TYR A 404 -15.39 1.78 8.27
CA TYR A 404 -14.51 0.86 8.98
C TYR A 404 -13.91 1.51 10.23
N SER A 405 -13.45 2.77 10.11
CA SER A 405 -12.96 3.54 11.26
C SER A 405 -14.04 3.72 12.32
N THR A 406 -15.29 3.94 11.91
CA THR A 406 -16.42 4.05 12.86
C THR A 406 -16.71 2.72 13.56
N TYR A 407 -16.63 1.59 12.85
CA TYR A 407 -16.77 0.25 13.42
C TYR A 407 -15.61 -0.12 14.34
N GLU A 408 -14.37 0.26 13.99
CA GLU A 408 -13.19 0.11 14.85
C GLU A 408 -13.31 0.93 16.12
N GLU A 409 -13.71 2.20 16.03
CA GLU A 409 -13.93 3.08 17.19
C GLU A 409 -14.99 2.49 18.13
N GLN A 410 -16.09 1.97 17.58
CA GLN A 410 -17.14 1.29 18.37
C GLN A 410 -16.62 0.01 19.05
N LEU A 411 -15.81 -0.79 18.36
CA LEU A 411 -15.22 -2.00 18.93
C LEU A 411 -14.13 -1.72 19.97
N GLN A 412 -13.32 -0.68 19.77
CA GLN A 412 -12.34 -0.22 20.75
C GLN A 412 -13.05 0.27 22.01
N GLN A 413 -14.14 1.03 21.88
CA GLN A 413 -14.99 1.42 23.00
C GLN A 413 -15.57 0.20 23.73
N LEU A 414 -16.03 -0.82 23.01
CA LEU A 414 -16.50 -2.07 23.62
C LEU A 414 -15.39 -2.86 24.34
N LYS A 415 -14.16 -2.87 23.81
CA LYS A 415 -12.99 -3.47 24.48
C LYS A 415 -12.60 -2.70 25.75
N LEU A 416 -12.64 -1.37 25.72
CA LEU A 416 -12.41 -0.50 26.88
C LEU A 416 -13.48 -0.73 27.95
N LEU A 417 -14.75 -0.83 27.55
CA LEU A 417 -15.88 -1.19 28.43
C LEU A 417 -15.73 -2.61 29.02
N GLY A 418 -15.28 -3.58 28.23
CA GLY A 418 -15.01 -4.95 28.69
C GLY A 418 -13.85 -5.02 29.69
N LYS A 419 -12.77 -4.27 29.44
CA LYS A 419 -11.63 -4.13 30.38
C LYS A 419 -12.05 -3.43 31.68
N ALA A 420 -12.90 -2.41 31.58
CA ALA A 420 -13.48 -1.74 32.75
C ALA A 420 -14.35 -2.70 33.59
N SER A 421 -15.14 -3.57 32.95
CA SER A 421 -15.91 -4.60 33.64
C SER A 421 -15.03 -5.64 34.34
N SER A 422 -13.91 -6.07 33.72
CA SER A 422 -12.96 -6.99 34.37
C SER A 422 -12.17 -6.36 35.52
N SER A 423 -11.95 -5.05 35.51
CA SER A 423 -11.32 -4.34 36.63
C SER A 423 -12.25 -4.17 37.83
N VAL A 424 -13.57 -4.20 37.62
CA VAL A 424 -14.57 -4.13 38.71
C VAL A 424 -14.75 -5.48 39.40
N THR A 425 -14.59 -6.61 38.70
CA THR A 425 -14.64 -7.95 39.33
C THR A 425 -13.41 -8.29 40.17
N ASN A 426 -12.23 -7.72 39.88
CA ASN A 426 -11.01 -7.93 40.67
C ASN A 426 -10.90 -7.03 41.93
N GLN A 427 -11.86 -6.12 42.15
CA GLN A 427 -11.88 -5.24 43.33
C GLN A 427 -12.92 -5.67 44.38
N MET A 428 -13.58 -6.82 44.23
CA MET A 428 -14.57 -7.33 45.20
C MET A 428 -14.05 -8.40 46.17
N GLU A 429 -12.78 -8.81 46.07
CA GLU A 429 -12.16 -9.73 47.04
C GLU A 429 -10.90 -9.12 47.63
N THR A 430 -11.04 -8.12 48.49
CA THR A 430 -10.18 -7.83 49.67
C THR A 430 -10.50 -6.44 50.18
N GLU A 431 -11.41 -6.32 51.14
CA GLU A 431 -11.39 -5.20 52.10
C GLU A 431 -12.28 -5.54 53.32
N GLY A 432 -11.65 -6.18 54.30
CA GLY A 432 -12.12 -6.26 55.68
C GLY A 432 -11.25 -5.35 56.56
N GLU A 433 -11.83 -4.21 56.91
CA GLU A 433 -11.60 -3.36 58.10
C GLU A 433 -10.17 -3.03 58.57
N SER A 434 -9.86 -1.73 58.65
CA SER A 434 -9.56 -1.04 59.92
C SER A 434 -9.42 0.48 59.73
N LYS A 435 -10.26 1.25 60.44
CA LYS A 435 -10.14 2.71 60.61
C LYS A 435 -9.14 3.02 61.72
N VAL A 436 -8.12 3.84 61.46
CA VAL A 436 -7.45 4.66 62.49
C VAL A 436 -7.24 6.08 61.95
N GLN A 437 -7.61 7.05 62.80
CA GLN A 437 -7.54 8.48 62.56
C GLN A 437 -6.10 8.99 62.69
N GLU A 438 -5.58 9.75 61.71
CA GLU A 438 -4.35 10.52 61.86
C GLU A 438 -4.63 12.02 62.07
N LYS A 439 -4.17 12.52 63.22
CA LYS A 439 -4.07 13.93 63.56
C LYS A 439 -2.81 14.53 62.94
N LYS A 440 -2.96 15.69 62.32
CA LYS A 440 -1.89 16.56 61.81
C LYS A 440 -0.84 16.88 62.87
N LYS A 441 0.45 16.70 62.53
CA LYS A 441 1.58 17.41 63.13
C LYS A 441 2.33 18.18 62.05
N ILE A 442 2.53 19.47 62.31
CA ILE A 442 3.37 20.38 61.55
C ILE A 442 4.77 20.33 62.17
N GLN A 443 5.81 20.04 61.38
CA GLN A 443 7.19 20.36 61.72
C GLN A 443 7.88 21.03 60.53
N LYS A 444 8.55 22.15 60.85
CA LYS A 444 9.35 22.97 59.95
C LYS A 444 10.76 22.38 59.90
N GLU A 445 11.33 22.25 58.69
CA GLU A 445 12.77 22.09 58.50
C GLU A 445 13.28 22.97 57.33
N VAL A 446 14.59 23.20 57.37
CA VAL A 446 15.39 24.39 57.00
C VAL A 446 15.72 24.46 55.49
N PRO A 447 15.92 25.65 54.87
CA PRO A 447 16.12 25.76 53.43
C PRO A 447 17.55 25.39 53.01
N THR A 448 17.70 24.31 52.24
CA THR A 448 18.88 24.02 51.43
C THR A 448 18.63 24.48 49.99
N MET A 449 19.56 25.25 49.42
CA MET A 449 19.47 25.74 48.03
C MET A 449 19.55 24.59 47.01
N ASN A 450 18.41 24.21 46.44
CA ASN A 450 18.34 23.38 45.23
C ASN A 450 17.91 24.24 44.03
N VAL A 451 18.68 24.20 42.95
CA VAL A 451 18.32 24.81 41.67
C VAL A 451 17.27 23.94 41.00
N ASN A 452 16.00 24.36 41.04
CA ASN A 452 14.94 23.71 40.29
C ASN A 452 15.06 24.08 38.80
N LYS A 453 15.20 23.07 37.93
CA LYS A 453 15.02 23.26 36.47
C LYS A 453 13.63 23.86 36.23
N GLY A 454 13.57 24.89 35.38
CA GLY A 454 12.37 25.69 35.14
C GLY A 454 11.15 24.81 34.84
N ARG A 455 10.07 24.98 35.63
CA ARG A 455 8.80 24.33 35.33
C ARG A 455 8.26 24.90 34.01
N MET A 456 8.14 24.06 32.99
CA MET A 456 7.38 24.38 31.79
C MET A 456 5.97 24.80 32.20
N HIS A 457 5.50 25.92 31.64
CA HIS A 457 4.18 26.48 31.92
C HIS A 457 3.10 25.43 31.59
N LYS A 458 2.48 24.81 32.61
CA LYS A 458 1.29 23.98 32.40
C LYS A 458 0.16 24.89 31.95
N GLU A 459 -0.25 24.76 30.70
CA GLU A 459 -1.39 25.50 30.17
C GLU A 459 -2.63 25.21 31.01
N ASN A 460 -3.25 26.28 31.49
CA ASN A 460 -4.39 26.19 32.38
C ASN A 460 -5.56 25.55 31.62
N LEU A 461 -6.01 24.37 32.07
CA LEU A 461 -7.06 23.59 31.41
C LEU A 461 -8.36 24.41 31.23
N GLN A 462 -8.62 25.32 32.18
CA GLN A 462 -9.74 26.25 32.12
C GLN A 462 -9.62 27.23 30.94
N LYS A 463 -8.39 27.63 30.59
CA LYS A 463 -8.12 28.54 29.48
C LYS A 463 -8.38 27.86 28.12
N LYS A 464 -7.98 26.59 27.96
CA LYS A 464 -8.30 25.79 26.77
C LYS A 464 -9.80 25.58 26.59
N LEU A 465 -10.51 25.21 27.67
CA LEU A 465 -11.97 25.09 27.63
C LEU A 465 -12.66 26.41 27.28
N ASN A 466 -12.11 27.54 27.75
CA ASN A 466 -12.60 28.86 27.38
C ASN A 466 -12.32 29.17 25.91
N GLU A 467 -11.13 28.87 25.39
CA GLU A 467 -10.73 29.06 23.99
C GLU A 467 -11.60 28.24 23.03
N GLU A 468 -11.81 26.95 23.31
CA GLU A 468 -12.71 26.07 22.56
C GLU A 468 -14.16 26.59 22.60
N GLY A 469 -14.62 27.06 23.77
CA GLY A 469 -15.93 27.69 23.93
C GLY A 469 -16.09 28.98 23.12
N HIS A 470 -15.03 29.78 23.01
CA HIS A 470 -14.98 30.98 22.18
C HIS A 470 -15.00 30.64 20.68
N GLU A 471 -14.25 29.62 20.27
CA GLU A 471 -14.19 29.17 18.88
C GLU A 471 -15.55 28.63 18.40
N LEU A 472 -16.25 27.86 19.24
CA LEU A 472 -17.61 27.39 18.94
C LEU A 472 -18.60 28.55 18.78
N LYS A 473 -18.48 29.60 19.61
CA LYS A 473 -19.30 30.82 19.48
C LYS A 473 -18.99 31.59 18.20
N LEU A 474 -17.72 31.68 17.80
CA LEU A 474 -17.29 32.28 16.53
C LEU A 474 -17.87 31.52 15.33
N ARG A 475 -17.78 30.19 15.33
CA ARG A 475 -18.40 29.34 14.30
C ARG A 475 -19.91 29.53 14.22
N GLU A 476 -20.60 29.68 15.35
CA GLU A 476 -22.04 29.99 15.38
C GLU A 476 -22.39 31.37 14.81
N MET A 477 -21.50 32.36 14.97
CA MET A 477 -21.68 33.70 14.41
C MET A 477 -21.41 33.76 12.89
N LEU A 478 -20.58 32.87 12.37
CA LEU A 478 -20.29 32.74 10.94
C LEU A 478 -21.41 32.05 10.13
N ILE A 479 -22.44 31.50 10.80
CA ILE A 479 -23.58 30.89 10.12
C ILE A 479 -24.42 31.98 9.44
N PRO A 480 -24.65 31.89 8.10
CA PRO A 480 -25.47 32.86 7.38
C PRO A 480 -26.86 33.03 8.01
N LYS A 481 -27.34 34.28 8.14
CA LYS A 481 -28.59 34.63 8.85
C LYS A 481 -29.80 33.78 8.41
N LYS A 482 -29.89 33.43 7.12
CA LYS A 482 -30.96 32.57 6.54
C LYS A 482 -31.02 31.17 7.17
N ARG A 483 -29.89 30.61 7.63
CA ARG A 483 -29.79 29.23 8.17
C ARG A 483 -29.74 29.17 9.70
N ARG A 484 -29.69 30.31 10.38
CA ARG A 484 -29.56 30.41 11.85
C ARG A 484 -30.74 29.77 12.61
N ARG A 485 -31.97 29.90 12.09
CA ARG A 485 -33.17 29.27 12.68
C ARG A 485 -33.10 27.75 12.62
N VAL A 486 -32.71 27.18 11.48
CA VAL A 486 -32.57 25.73 11.30
C VAL A 486 -31.51 25.17 12.25
N TYR A 487 -30.34 25.82 12.32
CA TYR A 487 -29.28 25.45 13.26
C TYR A 487 -29.76 25.49 14.73
N SER A 488 -30.50 26.53 15.13
CA SER A 488 -31.04 26.62 16.48
C SER A 488 -32.04 25.49 16.82
N LYS A 489 -32.82 25.05 15.83
CA LYS A 489 -33.78 23.93 15.99
C LYS A 489 -33.04 22.60 16.14
N ILE A 490 -32.00 22.38 15.34
CA ILE A 490 -31.12 21.20 15.43
C ILE A 490 -30.42 21.16 16.80
N LYS A 491 -29.83 22.28 17.24
CA LYS A 491 -29.15 22.40 18.53
C LYS A 491 -30.07 22.10 19.71
N ARG A 492 -31.32 22.59 19.68
CA ARG A 492 -32.33 22.26 20.69
C ARG A 492 -32.70 20.77 20.67
N GLY A 493 -32.80 20.16 19.50
CA GLY A 493 -33.05 18.72 19.36
C GLY A 493 -31.92 17.86 19.94
N ILE A 494 -30.66 18.24 19.69
CA ILE A 494 -29.49 17.56 20.25
C ILE A 494 -29.48 17.70 21.79
N LYS A 495 -29.72 18.91 22.32
CA LYS A 495 -29.78 19.13 23.77
C LYS A 495 -30.88 18.31 24.46
N ARG A 496 -32.04 18.14 23.82
CA ARG A 496 -33.12 17.29 24.35
C ARG A 496 -32.71 15.82 24.40
N ARG A 497 -32.12 15.28 23.33
CA ARG A 497 -31.62 13.89 23.30
C ARG A 497 -30.57 13.62 24.37
N ILE A 498 -29.59 14.51 24.53
CA ILE A 498 -28.56 14.38 25.58
C ILE A 498 -29.19 14.40 26.99
N HIS A 499 -30.22 15.22 27.20
CA HIS A 499 -30.93 15.28 28.49
C HIS A 499 -31.76 14.03 28.77
N GLU A 500 -32.41 13.48 27.75
CA GLU A 500 -33.15 12.22 27.82
C GLU A 500 -32.22 11.05 28.10
N GLU A 501 -31.06 11.00 27.44
CA GLU A 501 -30.02 10.00 27.64
C GLU A 501 -29.45 10.05 29.06
N LYS A 502 -29.16 11.26 29.58
CA LYS A 502 -28.76 11.44 30.98
C LYS A 502 -29.82 10.94 31.95
N LYS A 503 -31.09 11.29 31.73
CA LYS A 503 -32.21 10.79 32.56
C LYS A 503 -32.35 9.27 32.50
N LEU A 504 -32.15 8.66 31.33
CA LEU A 504 -32.18 7.21 31.18
C LEU A 504 -31.02 6.55 31.92
N ASN A 505 -29.82 7.12 31.83
CA ASN A 505 -28.65 6.63 32.55
C ASN A 505 -28.81 6.77 34.08
N GLU A 506 -29.38 7.88 34.55
CA GLU A 506 -29.72 8.06 35.97
C GLU A 506 -30.76 7.04 36.44
N LYS A 507 -31.80 6.76 35.64
CA LYS A 507 -32.79 5.71 35.94
C LYS A 507 -32.16 4.32 35.95
N LYS A 508 -31.27 4.04 35.01
CA LYS A 508 -30.54 2.77 34.91
C LYS A 508 -29.63 2.57 36.12
N LEU A 509 -28.91 3.60 36.55
CA LEU A 509 -28.12 3.59 37.78
C LEU A 509 -28.97 3.36 39.03
N LYS A 510 -30.14 4.00 39.14
CA LYS A 510 -31.06 3.79 40.27
C LYS A 510 -31.63 2.37 40.30
N LEU A 511 -31.96 1.79 39.15
CA LEU A 511 -32.43 0.41 39.06
C LEU A 511 -31.35 -0.60 39.48
N LEU A 512 -30.10 -0.37 39.08
CA LEU A 512 -28.96 -1.19 39.49
C LEU A 512 -28.69 -1.10 41.00
N GLN A 513 -28.99 0.04 41.63
CA GLN A 513 -28.88 0.20 43.09
C GLN A 513 -30.03 -0.45 43.87
N THR A 514 -31.16 -0.76 43.24
CA THR A 514 -32.31 -1.44 43.88
C THR A 514 -32.30 -2.95 43.70
N THR A 515 -31.43 -3.49 42.84
CA THR A 515 -31.28 -4.93 42.57
C THR A 515 -30.15 -5.60 43.36
N ASN A 516 -29.44 -4.84 44.19
CA ASN A 516 -28.55 -5.31 45.25
C ASN A 516 -29.20 -4.93 46.59
#